data_AF-A0A139P7Z1-F1
#
_entry.id   AF-A0A139P7Z1-F1
#
_cell.length_a   1.000
_cell.length_b   1.000
_cell.length_c   1.000
_cell.angle_alpha   90.00
_cell.angle_beta   90.00
_cell.angle_gamma   90.00
#
_symmetry.space_group_name_H-M   'P 1'
#
loop_
_entity.id
_entity.type
_entity.pdbx_description
1 polymer ?
#
loop_
_entity_poly.entity_id
_entity_poly.type
_entity_poly.pdbx_seq_one_letter_code
_entity_poly.pdbx_strand_id
1 'polypeptide(L)'
;MAYLKKHEEEIKDFVKSQSPKIESVQIAWNETKWEKVGNGTPQGGGEVVSIFGEFNNLKDSDWNVLIEIKDGNVDLESMGISNGIRLGGELFD
;
A
#
# COMPACT_ATOMS: atom_id res chain seq x y z
N MET A 1 13.11 0.90 -5.79
CA MET A 1 12.12 1.86 -6.35
C MET A 1 11.78 1.61 -7.83
N ALA A 2 12.75 1.36 -8.72
CA ALA A 2 12.47 1.14 -10.16
C ALA A 2 11.47 0.00 -10.43
N TYR A 3 11.57 -1.11 -9.71
CA TYR A 3 10.63 -2.23 -9.81
C TYR A 3 9.19 -1.79 -9.46
N LEU A 4 8.97 -1.21 -8.28
CA LEU A 4 7.65 -0.71 -7.88
C LEU A 4 7.05 0.30 -8.87
N LYS A 5 7.86 1.23 -9.39
CA LYS A 5 7.40 2.19 -10.41
C LYS A 5 7.04 1.53 -11.74
N LYS A 6 7.71 0.44 -12.12
CA LYS A 6 7.34 -0.36 -13.32
C LYS A 6 5.98 -1.03 -13.13
N HIS A 7 5.62 -1.36 -11.89
CA HIS A 7 4.36 -2.01 -11.50
C HIS A 7 3.35 -1.01 -10.90
N GLU A 8 3.48 0.28 -11.22
CA GLU A 8 2.62 1.33 -10.67
C GLU A 8 1.13 1.09 -10.96
N GLU A 9 0.79 0.71 -12.19
CA GLU A 9 -0.61 0.47 -12.57
C GLU A 9 -1.19 -0.76 -11.88
N GLU A 10 -0.40 -1.81 -11.63
CA GLU A 10 -0.84 -2.99 -10.88
C GLU A 10 -1.18 -2.65 -9.42
N ILE A 11 -0.36 -1.80 -8.79
CA ILE A 11 -0.63 -1.28 -7.44
C ILE A 11 -1.88 -0.40 -7.43
N LYS A 12 -2.04 0.49 -8.42
CA LYS A 12 -3.23 1.35 -8.54
C LYS A 12 -4.49 0.53 -8.76
N ASP A 13 -4.46 -0.47 -9.62
CA ASP A 13 -5.58 -1.35 -9.89
C ASP A 13 -5.96 -2.17 -8.66
N PHE A 14 -4.98 -2.64 -7.89
CA PHE A 14 -5.24 -3.26 -6.59
C PHE A 14 -5.97 -2.32 -5.64
N VAL A 15 -5.52 -1.07 -5.48
CA VAL A 15 -6.19 -0.08 -4.61
C VAL A 15 -7.60 0.25 -5.12
N LYS A 16 -7.78 0.46 -6.43
CA LYS A 16 -9.11 0.67 -7.03
C LYS A 16 -10.05 -0.50 -6.79
N SER A 17 -9.55 -1.73 -6.79
CA SER A 17 -10.37 -2.93 -6.59
C SER A 17 -10.99 -3.01 -5.19
N GLN A 18 -10.47 -2.27 -4.21
CA GLN A 18 -10.95 -2.28 -2.83
C GLN A 18 -12.31 -1.60 -2.67
N SER A 19 -12.70 -0.68 -3.56
CA SER A 19 -14.03 -0.08 -3.56
C SER A 19 -14.40 0.43 -4.95
N PRO A 20 -15.62 0.14 -5.47
CA PRO A 20 -16.08 0.66 -6.76
C PRO A 20 -16.24 2.19 -6.78
N LYS A 21 -16.20 2.85 -5.60
CA LYS A 21 -16.25 4.32 -5.48
C LYS A 21 -14.89 4.98 -5.71
N ILE A 22 -13.81 4.20 -5.88
CA ILE A 22 -12.47 4.71 -6.20
C ILE A 22 -12.33 4.82 -7.71
N GLU A 23 -12.34 6.06 -8.21
CA GLU A 23 -12.23 6.42 -9.62
C GLU A 23 -10.77 6.68 -10.03
N SER A 24 -9.96 7.21 -9.13
CA SER A 24 -8.53 7.47 -9.38
C SER A 24 -7.67 7.20 -8.15
N VAL A 25 -6.40 6.86 -8.38
CA VAL A 25 -5.41 6.56 -7.34
C VAL A 25 -4.13 7.33 -7.64
N GLN A 26 -3.59 7.99 -6.63
CA GLN A 26 -2.34 8.74 -6.68
C GLN A 26 -1.34 8.11 -5.71
N ILE A 27 -0.13 7.78 -6.16
CA ILE A 27 0.91 7.18 -5.30
C ILE A 27 1.87 8.27 -4.80
N ALA A 28 2.07 8.33 -3.48
CA ALA A 28 3.07 9.17 -2.82
C ALA A 28 4.42 8.43 -2.73
N TRP A 29 5.14 8.34 -3.86
CA TRP A 29 6.42 7.61 -3.93
C TRP A 29 7.49 8.10 -2.93
N ASN A 30 7.44 9.37 -2.55
CA ASN A 30 8.30 9.97 -1.52
C ASN A 30 8.03 9.46 -0.11
N GLU A 31 6.85 8.88 0.14
CA GLU A 31 6.44 8.35 1.43
C GLU A 31 6.62 6.84 1.56
N THR A 32 7.06 6.17 0.48
CA THR A 32 7.31 4.74 0.47
C THR A 32 8.40 4.36 1.48
N LYS A 33 8.12 3.37 2.33
CA LYS A 33 9.03 2.92 3.41
C LYS A 33 9.37 1.44 3.27
N TRP A 34 10.65 1.12 3.46
CA TRP A 34 11.13 -0.25 3.62
C TRP A 34 11.28 -0.52 5.11
N GLU A 35 10.54 -1.48 5.65
CA GLU A 35 10.48 -1.68 7.10
C GLU A 35 10.40 -3.15 7.50
N LYS A 36 10.85 -3.42 8.73
CA LYS A 36 10.66 -4.72 9.38
C LYS A 36 9.38 -4.65 10.20
N VAL A 37 8.45 -5.55 9.94
CA VAL A 37 7.23 -5.66 10.75
C VAL A 37 7.44 -6.65 11.89
N GLY A 38 6.89 -6.32 13.06
CA GLY A 38 6.91 -7.19 14.22
C GLY A 38 5.60 -7.97 14.32
N ASN A 39 5.67 -9.28 14.56
CA ASN A 39 4.50 -10.13 14.85
C ASN A 39 4.42 -10.54 16.34
N GLY A 40 5.19 -9.89 17.21
CA GLY A 40 5.26 -10.22 18.64
C GLY A 40 6.04 -11.49 18.98
N THR A 41 6.63 -12.18 17.99
CA THR A 41 7.51 -13.36 18.20
C THR A 41 8.98 -12.98 17.97
N PRO A 42 9.97 -13.70 18.57
CA PRO A 42 11.39 -13.45 18.31
C PRO A 42 11.79 -13.60 16.83
N GLN A 43 11.00 -14.33 16.04
CA GLN A 43 11.18 -14.49 14.60
C GLN A 43 10.88 -13.20 13.82
N GLY A 44 10.11 -12.27 14.42
CA GLY A 44 9.61 -11.08 13.73
C GLY A 44 8.53 -11.42 12.70
N GLY A 45 7.90 -10.39 12.14
CA GLY A 45 6.86 -10.50 11.10
C GLY A 45 7.40 -10.45 9.67
N GLY A 46 8.72 -10.31 9.48
CA GLY A 46 9.34 -10.21 8.17
C GLY A 46 9.65 -8.78 7.75
N GLU A 47 10.00 -8.60 6.48
CA GLU A 47 10.29 -7.31 5.86
C GLU A 47 9.19 -6.98 4.85
N VAL A 48 8.81 -5.71 4.77
CA VAL A 48 7.76 -5.22 3.87
C VAL A 48 8.18 -3.90 3.24
N VAL A 49 7.52 -3.56 2.14
CA VAL A 49 7.37 -2.17 1.71
C VAL A 49 5.98 -1.67 2.00
N SER A 50 5.91 -0.52 2.67
CA SER A 50 4.72 0.29 2.77
C SER A 50 4.68 1.31 1.66
N ILE A 51 3.62 1.28 0.86
CA ILE A 51 3.30 2.26 -0.18
C ILE A 51 2.08 3.05 0.29
N PHE A 52 2.14 4.37 0.12
CA PHE A 52 1.10 5.30 0.53
C PHE A 52 0.62 6.12 -0.65
N GLY A 53 -0.57 6.69 -0.51
CA GLY A 53 -1.10 7.61 -1.50
C GLY A 53 -2.50 8.08 -1.16
N GLU A 54 -3.08 8.78 -2.12
CA GLU A 54 -4.42 9.37 -2.07
C GLU A 54 -5.32 8.74 -3.13
N PHE A 55 -6.62 9.01 -3.06
CA PHE A 55 -7.57 8.59 -4.09
C PHE A 55 -8.58 9.68 -4.44
N ASN A 56 -9.17 9.58 -5.64
CA ASN A 56 -10.19 10.50 -6.16
C ASN A 56 -9.78 11.99 -6.17
N ASN A 57 -8.49 12.30 -6.02
CA ASN A 57 -8.00 13.68 -5.79
C ASN A 57 -8.69 14.36 -4.58
N LEU A 58 -9.14 13.56 -3.62
CA LEU A 58 -9.78 14.06 -2.40
C LEU A 58 -8.70 14.41 -1.39
N LYS A 59 -8.76 15.64 -0.87
CA LYS A 59 -7.95 16.04 0.26
C LYS A 59 -8.29 15.16 1.47
N ASP A 60 -7.28 14.80 2.24
CA ASP A 60 -7.40 13.96 3.44
C ASP A 60 -7.92 12.54 3.14
N SER A 61 -7.77 12.09 1.89
CA SER A 61 -7.94 10.70 1.51
C SER A 61 -6.60 9.97 1.64
N ASP A 62 -6.62 8.75 2.16
CA ASP A 62 -5.40 7.97 2.31
C ASP A 62 -5.63 6.48 2.15
N TRP A 63 -4.59 5.80 1.69
CA TRP A 63 -4.48 4.34 1.67
C TRP A 63 -3.04 3.92 1.99
N ASN A 64 -2.88 2.71 2.49
CA ASN A 64 -1.58 2.08 2.72
C ASN A 64 -1.59 0.63 2.27
N VAL A 65 -0.79 0.33 1.24
CA VAL A 65 -0.53 -1.03 0.76
C VAL A 65 0.77 -1.52 1.39
N LEU A 66 0.72 -2.70 1.99
CA LEU A 66 1.88 -3.48 2.41
C LEU A 66 2.17 -4.55 1.36
N ILE A 67 3.45 -4.72 1.03
CA ILE A 67 3.92 -5.79 0.16
C ILE A 67 5.09 -6.49 0.85
N GLU A 68 5.01 -7.79 1.03
CA GLU A 68 6.06 -8.60 1.61
C GLU A 68 7.33 -8.59 0.73
N ILE A 69 8.47 -8.70 1.41
CA ILE A 69 9.76 -8.95 0.79
C ILE A 69 10.17 -10.37 1.12
N LYS A 70 10.28 -11.21 0.09
CA LYS A 70 10.74 -12.60 0.20
C LYS A 70 12.08 -12.73 -0.49
N ASP A 71 13.07 -13.23 0.25
CA ASP A 71 14.44 -13.42 -0.25
C ASP A 71 15.03 -12.16 -0.92
N GLY A 72 14.73 -10.99 -0.36
CA GLY A 72 15.17 -9.68 -0.88
C GLY A 72 14.39 -9.15 -2.08
N ASN A 73 13.32 -9.83 -2.51
CA ASN A 73 12.47 -9.43 -3.63
C ASN A 73 11.07 -9.04 -3.18
N VAL A 74 10.49 -8.04 -3.83
CA VAL A 74 9.10 -7.64 -3.61
C VAL A 74 8.16 -8.68 -4.20
N ASP A 75 7.23 -9.17 -3.40
CA ASP A 75 6.21 -10.14 -3.83
C ASP A 75 4.86 -9.44 -4.06
N LEU A 76 4.57 -9.00 -5.28
CA LEU A 76 3.35 -8.24 -5.61
C LEU A 76 2.05 -9.01 -5.31
N GLU A 77 2.08 -10.35 -5.28
CA GLU A 77 0.90 -11.15 -4.92
C GLU A 77 0.53 -11.03 -3.44
N SER A 78 1.45 -10.54 -2.61
CA SER A 78 1.23 -10.30 -1.17
C SER A 78 0.62 -8.94 -0.84
N MET A 79 0.25 -8.14 -1.84
CA MET A 79 -0.36 -6.82 -1.64
C MET A 79 -1.57 -6.90 -0.69
N GLY A 80 -1.52 -6.11 0.38
CA GLY A 80 -2.59 -6.02 1.37
C GLY A 80 -2.81 -4.61 1.88
N ILE A 81 -4.06 -4.27 2.23
CA ILE A 81 -4.40 -2.99 2.85
C ILE A 81 -4.14 -3.06 4.37
N SER A 82 -3.34 -2.14 4.88
CA SER A 82 -2.81 -2.16 6.26
C SER A 82 -3.73 -1.53 7.31
N ASN A 83 -4.58 -0.55 6.95
CA ASN A 83 -5.44 0.16 7.90
C ASN A 83 -6.81 0.59 7.33
N GLY A 84 -7.25 -0.09 6.26
CA GLY A 84 -8.36 0.34 5.42
C GLY A 84 -7.98 1.47 4.47
N ILE A 85 -8.93 1.83 3.60
CA ILE A 85 -8.89 3.07 2.82
C ILE A 85 -9.71 4.11 3.60
N ARG A 86 -9.22 5.34 3.70
CA ARG A 86 -9.79 6.35 4.61
C ARG A 86 -10.03 7.69 3.96
N LEU A 87 -11.05 8.41 4.45
CA LEU A 87 -11.34 9.79 4.10
C LEU A 87 -11.59 10.59 5.37
N GLY A 88 -10.80 11.64 5.61
CA GLY A 88 -10.88 12.42 6.84
C GLY A 88 -10.56 11.62 8.11
N GLY A 89 -9.79 10.53 7.98
CA GLY A 89 -9.45 9.62 9.07
C GLY A 89 -10.50 8.53 9.35
N GLU A 90 -11.67 8.57 8.73
CA GLU A 90 -12.70 7.52 8.85
C GLU A 90 -12.56 6.48 7.75
N LEU A 91 -13.01 5.25 7.99
CA LEU A 91 -13.03 4.20 6.96
C LEU A 91 -13.96 4.62 5.82
N PHE A 92 -13.44 4.53 4.59
CA PHE A 92 -14.17 4.82 3.38
C PHE A 92 -14.98 3.59 2.95
N ASP A 93 -16.30 3.72 2.93
CA ASP A 93 -17.26 2.74 2.40
C ASP A 93 -17.72 3.17 1.00
#